data_AF-A0A3D5NMD8-F1
#
_entry.id   AF-A0A3D5NMD8-F1
#
_cell.length_a   1.000
_cell.length_b   1.000
_cell.length_c   1.000
_cell.angle_alpha   90.00
_cell.angle_beta   90.00
_cell.angle_gamma   90.00
#
_symmetry.space_group_name_H-M   'P 1'
#
loop_
_entity.id
_entity.type
_entity.pdbx_description
1 polymer ?
#
loop_
_entity_poly.entity_id
_entity_poly.type
_entity_poly.pdbx_seq_one_letter_code
_entity_poly.pdbx_strand_id
1 'polypeptide(L)'
;IFLRLPKKLRLKLAGKIRKESVKAQQYKAHEIMDVNPGTVMTLMEKYPDTNLIHGHTHRRNTHVEKKFTRYVLGDWANDAGNTIKLDAELSWLEIH
;
A
#
# COMPACT_ATOMS: atom_id res chain seq x y z
N ILE A 1 -16.71 18.82 15.05
CA ILE A 1 -16.42 20.26 14.84
C ILE A 1 -16.13 20.57 13.36
N PHE A 2 -15.22 19.88 12.68
CA PHE A 2 -14.91 20.11 11.24
C PHE A 2 -16.12 20.09 10.29
N LEU A 3 -17.03 19.12 10.44
CA LEU A 3 -18.24 19.00 9.60
C LEU A 3 -19.25 20.14 9.80
N ARG A 4 -19.14 20.89 10.90
CA ARG A 4 -19.98 22.07 11.18
C ARG A 4 -19.46 23.34 10.49
N LEU A 5 -18.30 23.27 9.81
CA LEU A 5 -17.74 24.41 9.08
C LEU A 5 -18.37 24.56 7.68
N PRO A 6 -18.49 25.81 7.18
CA PRO A 6 -18.91 26.07 5.81
C PRO A 6 -18.03 25.35 4.77
N LYS A 7 -18.62 24.93 3.64
CA LYS A 7 -17.94 24.17 2.58
C LYS A 7 -16.62 24.80 2.13
N LYS A 8 -16.59 26.13 1.93
CA LYS A 8 -15.38 26.87 1.54
C LYS A 8 -14.24 26.70 2.55
N LEU A 9 -14.55 26.76 3.85
CA LEU A 9 -13.56 26.61 4.91
C LEU A 9 -13.03 25.17 4.98
N ARG A 10 -13.92 24.17 4.85
CA ARG A 10 -13.54 22.76 4.80
C ARG A 10 -12.60 22.45 3.64
N LEU A 11 -12.90 22.96 2.45
CA LEU A 11 -12.06 22.78 1.27
C LEU A 11 -10.69 23.45 1.44
N LYS A 12 -10.65 24.67 1.99
CA LYS A 12 -9.38 25.38 2.27
C LYS A 12 -8.51 24.62 3.28
N LEU A 13 -9.11 24.13 4.37
CA LEU A 13 -8.41 23.33 5.40
C LEU A 13 -7.92 22.00 4.84
N ALA A 14 -8.77 21.26 4.13
CA ALA A 14 -8.39 20.00 3.50
C ALA A 14 -7.27 20.18 2.47
N GLY A 15 -7.33 21.25 1.66
CA GLY A 15 -6.27 21.60 0.72
C GLY A 15 -4.95 21.93 1.41
N LYS A 16 -4.98 22.68 2.52
CA LYS A 16 -3.78 22.96 3.33
C LYS A 16 -3.19 21.67 3.91
N ILE A 17 -4.02 20.83 4.53
CA ILE A 17 -3.60 19.54 5.09
C ILE A 17 -3.00 18.64 3.99
N ARG A 18 -3.63 18.57 2.83
CA ARG A 18 -3.13 17.80 1.69
C ARG A 18 -1.77 18.31 1.22
N LYS A 19 -1.60 19.64 1.12
CA LYS A 19 -0.32 20.24 0.73
C LYS A 19 0.79 19.95 1.74
N GLU A 20 0.50 20.06 3.04
CA GLU A 20 1.45 19.72 4.10
C GLU A 20 1.77 18.21 4.11
N SER A 21 0.77 17.35 3.90
CA SER A 21 0.97 15.90 3.78
C SER A 21 1.87 15.52 2.60
N VAL A 22 1.64 16.12 1.43
CA VAL A 22 2.48 15.89 0.23
C VAL A 22 3.90 16.36 0.48
N LYS A 23 4.10 17.55 1.05
CA LYS A 23 5.43 18.03 1.45
C LYS A 23 6.09 17.08 2.45
N ALA A 24 5.38 16.67 3.49
CA ALA A 24 5.93 15.74 4.49
C ALA A 24 6.29 14.37 3.89
N GLN A 25 5.54 13.89 2.89
CA GLN A 25 5.88 12.68 2.14
C GLN A 25 7.14 12.85 1.29
N GLN A 26 7.42 14.04 0.75
CA GLN A 26 8.64 14.31 -0.01
C GLN A 26 9.93 14.19 0.83
N TYR A 27 9.85 14.41 2.15
CA TYR A 27 10.99 14.33 3.06
C TYR A 27 11.08 13.00 3.84
N LYS A 28 10.07 12.14 3.74
CA LYS A 28 10.15 10.80 4.33
C LYS A 28 10.97 9.92 3.40
N ALA A 29 12.04 9.32 3.94
CA ALA A 29 12.84 8.35 3.20
C ALA A 29 11.93 7.26 2.62
N HIS A 30 12.28 6.78 1.42
CA HIS A 30 11.53 5.76 0.68
C HIS A 30 11.17 4.55 1.58
N GLU A 31 12.03 4.21 2.53
CA GLU A 31 11.85 3.12 3.51
C GLU A 31 10.71 3.33 4.53
N ILE A 32 10.36 4.58 4.89
CA ILE A 32 9.27 4.88 5.85
C ILE A 32 7.88 4.63 5.22
N MET A 33 7.81 4.42 3.90
CA MET A 33 6.55 4.25 3.18
C MET A 33 6.20 2.78 2.91
N ASP A 34 7.03 1.82 3.33
CA ASP A 34 6.67 0.40 3.28
C ASP A 34 5.97 -0.02 4.59
N VAL A 35 5.41 -1.22 4.60
CA VAL A 35 4.78 -1.80 5.79
C VAL A 35 5.80 -2.01 6.90
N ASN A 36 5.36 -1.85 8.14
CA ASN A 36 6.18 -2.20 9.29
C ASN A 36 6.32 -3.74 9.40
N PRO A 37 7.54 -4.31 9.36
CA PRO A 37 7.74 -5.77 9.39
C PRO A 37 7.16 -6.43 10.64
N GLY A 38 7.26 -5.79 11.82
CA GLY A 38 6.68 -6.30 13.06
C GLY A 38 5.15 -6.40 12.99
N THR A 39 4.48 -5.45 12.35
CA THR A 39 3.02 -5.51 12.14
C THR A 39 2.63 -6.66 11.21
N VAL A 40 3.41 -6.87 10.14
CA VAL A 40 3.20 -8.02 9.24
C VAL A 40 3.37 -9.34 10.00
N MET A 41 4.44 -9.48 10.79
CA MET A 41 4.68 -10.68 11.57
C MET A 41 3.55 -10.97 12.56
N THR A 42 3.11 -9.98 13.34
CA THR A 42 1.98 -10.13 14.27
C THR A 42 0.67 -10.49 13.56
N LEU A 43 0.46 -10.00 12.34
CA LEU A 43 -0.69 -10.40 11.53
C LEU A 43 -0.58 -11.88 11.13
N MET A 44 0.57 -12.29 10.59
CA MET A 44 0.78 -13.65 10.10
C MET A 44 0.81 -14.70 11.22
N GLU A 45 1.17 -14.32 12.45
CA GLU A 45 1.02 -15.18 13.63
C GLU A 45 -0.45 -15.56 13.92
N LYS A 46 -1.40 -14.69 13.57
CA LYS A 46 -2.84 -14.96 13.74
C LYS A 46 -3.41 -15.85 12.64
N TYR A 47 -2.74 -15.90 11.49
CA TYR A 47 -3.17 -16.64 10.31
C TYR A 47 -2.05 -17.56 9.82
N PRO A 48 -1.72 -18.62 10.57
CA PRO A 48 -0.70 -19.58 10.17
C PRO A 48 -1.09 -20.29 8.86
N ASP A 49 -0.09 -20.82 8.16
CA ASP A 49 -0.24 -21.57 6.90
C ASP A 49 -0.91 -20.79 5.76
N THR A 50 -0.81 -19.46 5.80
CA THR A 50 -1.31 -18.57 4.73
C THR A 50 -0.21 -17.68 4.18
N ASN A 51 -0.42 -17.22 2.94
CA ASN A 51 0.38 -16.18 2.31
C ASN A 51 -0.36 -14.83 2.37
N LEU A 52 0.40 -13.73 2.36
CA LEU A 52 -0.16 -12.38 2.37
C LEU A 52 -0.10 -11.76 0.97
N ILE A 53 -1.22 -11.25 0.48
CA ILE A 53 -1.28 -10.42 -0.74
C ILE A 53 -1.79 -9.03 -0.33
N HIS A 54 -1.05 -7.96 -0.65
CA HIS A 54 -1.48 -6.58 -0.40
C HIS A 54 -1.02 -5.60 -1.48
N GLY A 55 -1.58 -4.39 -1.48
CA GLY A 55 -1.13 -3.27 -2.31
C GLY A 55 -0.73 -2.07 -1.46
N HIS A 56 -1.19 -0.87 -1.83
CA HIS A 56 -1.05 0.40 -1.09
C HIS A 56 0.37 1.00 -1.02
N THR A 57 1.42 0.19 -0.95
CA THR A 57 2.80 0.70 -0.92
C THR A 57 3.35 1.03 -2.30
N HIS A 58 2.68 0.57 -3.36
CA HIS A 58 3.04 0.76 -4.77
C HIS A 58 4.40 0.15 -5.13
N ARG A 59 4.89 -0.79 -4.32
CA ARG A 59 6.21 -1.43 -4.43
C ARG A 59 6.07 -2.89 -4.82
N ARG A 60 5.84 -3.14 -6.11
CA ARG A 60 5.67 -4.52 -6.59
C ARG A 60 6.85 -5.39 -6.16
N ASN A 61 6.58 -6.44 -5.39
CA ASN A 61 7.61 -7.37 -4.93
C ASN A 61 7.02 -8.69 -4.43
N THR A 62 7.85 -9.73 -4.35
CA THR A 62 7.57 -10.99 -3.66
C THR A 62 8.62 -11.18 -2.56
N HIS A 63 8.19 -11.09 -1.30
CA HIS A 63 9.04 -11.32 -0.14
C HIS A 63 8.83 -12.75 0.36
N VAL A 64 9.83 -13.61 0.20
CA VAL A 64 9.80 -14.98 0.70
C VAL A 64 10.35 -14.99 2.13
N GLU A 65 9.46 -15.16 3.11
CA GLU A 65 9.82 -15.27 4.52
C GLU A 65 9.87 -16.74 4.95
N LYS A 66 10.40 -17.02 6.14
CA LYS A 66 10.55 -18.41 6.63
C LYS A 66 9.22 -19.19 6.75
N LYS A 67 8.11 -18.50 7.01
CA LYS A 67 6.80 -19.11 7.34
C LYS A 67 5.69 -18.77 6.35
N PHE A 68 5.89 -17.78 5.49
CA PHE A 68 4.88 -17.30 4.55
C PHE A 68 5.57 -16.54 3.41
N THR A 69 4.85 -16.32 2.33
CA THR A 69 5.25 -15.40 1.26
C THR A 69 4.35 -14.18 1.28
N ARG A 70 4.94 -12.99 1.16
CA ARG A 70 4.23 -11.71 1.03
C ARG A 70 4.37 -11.16 -0.39
N TYR A 71 3.25 -11.10 -1.09
CA TYR A 71 3.15 -10.52 -2.42
C TYR A 71 2.61 -9.09 -2.33
N VAL A 72 3.31 -8.17 -2.97
CA VAL A 72 2.96 -6.75 -3.00
C VAL A 72 2.59 -6.36 -4.42
N LEU A 73 1.35 -5.94 -4.64
CA LEU A 73 0.90 -5.36 -5.91
C LEU A 73 1.54 -3.98 -6.10
N GLY A 74 2.04 -3.73 -7.30
CA GLY A 74 2.47 -2.39 -7.72
C GLY A 74 1.29 -1.50 -8.09
N ASP A 75 1.58 -0.22 -8.34
CA ASP A 75 0.59 0.70 -8.87
C ASP A 75 0.27 0.43 -10.34
N TRP A 76 -0.80 1.05 -10.83
CA TRP A 76 -1.15 1.09 -12.23
C TRP A 76 -0.88 2.49 -12.79
N ALA A 77 -0.22 2.55 -13.94
CA ALA A 77 -0.10 3.73 -14.77
C ALA A 77 -1.13 3.68 -15.91
N ASN A 78 -1.14 4.71 -16.77
CA ASN A 78 -2.10 4.78 -17.88
C ASN A 78 -1.91 3.65 -18.91
N ASP A 79 -0.70 3.13 -19.03
CA ASP A 79 -0.22 2.18 -20.03
C ASP A 79 0.49 0.97 -19.39
N ALA A 80 0.43 0.84 -18.06
CA ALA A 80 1.11 -0.26 -17.38
C ALA A 80 0.35 -0.68 -16.13
N GLY A 81 0.24 -1.98 -15.92
CA GLY A 81 -0.42 -2.55 -14.75
C GLY A 81 0.18 -3.89 -14.36
N ASN A 82 -0.21 -4.36 -13.18
CA ASN A 82 0.20 -5.66 -12.68
C ASN A 82 -0.97 -6.32 -11.93
N THR A 83 -1.10 -7.64 -12.08
CA THR A 83 -2.09 -8.45 -11.38
C THR A 83 -1.48 -9.75 -10.91
N ILE A 84 -2.12 -10.36 -9.91
CA ILE A 84 -1.85 -11.73 -9.49
C ILE A 84 -3.03 -12.57 -9.94
N LYS A 85 -2.76 -13.62 -10.71
CA LYS A 85 -3.73 -14.65 -11.07
C LYS A 85 -3.56 -15.83 -10.11
N LEU A 86 -4.67 -16.27 -9.53
CA LEU A 86 -4.75 -17.46 -8.69
C LEU A 86 -5.52 -18.54 -9.43
N ASP A 87 -4.86 -19.65 -9.76
CA ASP A 87 -5.49 -20.86 -10.27
C ASP A 87 -5.02 -22.11 -9.49
N ALA A 88 -4.44 -23.11 -10.14
CA ALA A 88 -3.71 -24.19 -9.46
C ALA A 88 -2.44 -23.63 -8.78
N GLU A 89 -1.85 -22.59 -9.35
CA GLU A 89 -0.69 -21.88 -8.81
C GLU A 89 -0.90 -20.36 -8.84
N LEU A 90 -0.02 -19.64 -8.15
CA LEU A 90 0.01 -18.18 -8.17
C LEU A 90 0.97 -17.71 -9.26
N SER A 91 0.50 -16.85 -10.17
CA SER A 91 1.33 -16.25 -11.21
C SER A 91 1.15 -14.73 -11.31
N TRP A 92 2.23 -14.04 -11.68
CA TRP A 92 2.21 -12.61 -12.00
C TRP A 92 1.80 -12.41 -13.46
N LEU A 93 0.90 -11.46 -13.70
CA LEU A 93 0.58 -10.98 -15.03
C LEU A 93 0.91 -9.49 -15.13
N GLU A 94 1.51 -9.10 -16.24
CA GLU A 94 1.80 -7.71 -16.57
C GLU A 94 0.82 -7.23 -17.65
N ILE A 95 0.39 -5.99 -17.50
CA ILE A 95 -0.48 -5.29 -18.46
C ILE A 95 0.39 -4.18 -19.05
N HIS A 96 0.44 -4.12 -20.38
CA HIS A 96 1.13 -3.10 -21.18
C HIS A 96 0.15 -2.46 -22.16
#